data_AF-A0A5D3WHD6-F1
#
_entry.id   AF-A0A5D3WHD6-F1
#
_cell.length_a   1.000
_cell.length_b   1.000
_cell.length_c   1.000
_cell.angle_alpha   90.00
_cell.angle_beta   90.00
_cell.angle_gamma   90.00
#
_symmetry.space_group_name_H-M   'P 1'
#
loop_
_entity.id
_entity.type
_entity.pdbx_description
1 polymer ?
#
loop_
_entity_poly.entity_id
_entity_poly.type
_entity_poly.pdbx_seq_one_letter_code
_entity_poly.pdbx_strand_id
1 'polypeptide(L)'
;MGPDPILALHQEDQNLAAGVTVTAFWFDFRGRYHARAVVESLRTDVVRVRLVEAAGPHAAGSLIDIPRISDSQNWSSENCVRLAVSGV
;
A
#
# COMPACT_ATOMS: atom_id res chain seq x y z
N MET A 1 -16.03 6.88 22.64
CA MET A 1 -15.45 5.76 21.87
C MET A 1 -15.01 6.34 20.54
N GLY A 2 -13.71 6.46 20.31
CA GLY A 2 -13.20 6.85 19.00
C GLY A 2 -13.54 5.78 17.96
N PRO A 3 -13.55 6.11 16.67
CA PRO A 3 -13.75 5.11 15.62
C PRO A 3 -12.73 3.98 15.79
N ASP A 4 -13.18 2.75 15.64
CA ASP A 4 -12.33 1.58 15.75
C ASP A 4 -11.20 1.70 14.71
N PRO A 5 -9.92 1.69 15.13
CA PRO A 5 -8.81 1.98 14.23
C PRO A 5 -8.78 0.99 13.07
N ILE A 6 -9.23 -0.26 13.27
CA ILE A 6 -9.29 -1.27 12.20
C ILE A 6 -10.37 -0.92 11.17
N LEU A 7 -11.51 -0.38 11.62
CA LEU A 7 -12.60 0.04 10.72
C LEU A 7 -12.16 1.19 9.81
N ALA A 8 -11.39 2.15 10.33
CA ALA A 8 -10.84 3.25 9.53
C ALA A 8 -9.89 2.73 8.43
N LEU A 9 -9.07 1.73 8.74
CA LEU A 9 -8.16 1.09 7.77
C LEU A 9 -8.91 0.31 6.69
N HIS A 10 -10.00 -0.36 7.08
CA HIS A 10 -10.85 -1.06 6.13
C HIS A 10 -11.55 -0.08 5.18
N GLN A 11 -12.00 1.07 5.68
CA GLN A 11 -12.56 2.14 4.84
C GLN A 11 -11.52 2.74 3.89
N GLU A 12 -10.28 2.93 4.34
CA GLU A 12 -9.17 3.38 3.50
C GLU A 12 -8.89 2.38 2.37
N ASP A 13 -8.83 1.08 2.68
CA ASP A 13 -8.63 0.02 1.68
C ASP A 13 -9.77 -0.06 0.65
N GLN A 14 -11.02 0.19 1.06
CA GLN A 14 -12.16 0.25 0.14
C GLN A 14 -12.10 1.44 -0.84
N ASN A 15 -11.40 2.51 -0.47
CA ASN A 15 -11.20 3.68 -1.33
C ASN A 15 -10.04 3.51 -2.32
N LEU A 16 -9.28 2.41 -2.24
CA LEU A 16 -8.22 2.12 -3.20
C LEU A 16 -8.82 1.78 -4.56
N ALA A 17 -8.41 2.52 -5.58
CA ALA A 17 -8.80 2.30 -6.97
C ALA A 17 -7.57 2.37 -7.88
N ALA A 18 -7.64 1.68 -9.02
CA ALA A 18 -6.58 1.77 -10.03
C ALA A 18 -6.42 3.24 -10.49
N GLY A 19 -5.17 3.68 -10.64
CA GLY A 19 -4.82 5.06 -10.97
C GLY A 19 -4.67 6.00 -9.78
N VAL A 20 -5.03 5.58 -8.55
CA VAL A 20 -4.86 6.41 -7.34
C VAL A 20 -3.41 6.39 -6.89
N THR A 21 -2.90 7.56 -6.48
CA THR A 21 -1.59 7.71 -5.85
C THR A 21 -1.65 7.29 -4.38
N VAL A 22 -0.71 6.45 -3.99
CA VAL A 22 -0.63 5.82 -2.68
C VAL A 22 0.79 5.88 -2.17
N THR A 23 0.94 5.75 -0.85
CA THR A 23 2.22 5.40 -0.23
C THR A 23 2.24 3.89 0.00
N ALA A 24 3.15 3.23 -0.70
CA ALA A 24 3.41 1.81 -0.58
C ALA A 24 4.40 1.57 0.56
N PHE A 25 4.07 0.68 1.49
CA PHE A 25 4.97 0.20 2.54
C PHE A 25 5.17 -1.29 2.36
N TRP A 26 6.42 -1.74 2.32
CA TRP A 26 6.76 -3.14 2.23
C TRP A 26 8.06 -3.43 2.97
N PHE A 27 8.30 -4.70 3.27
CA PHE A 27 9.57 -5.14 3.80
C PHE A 27 10.02 -6.44 3.13
N ASP A 28 11.32 -6.61 3.03
CA ASP A 28 11.94 -7.84 2.57
C ASP A 28 13.13 -8.20 3.49
N PHE A 29 13.95 -9.16 3.06
CA PHE A 29 15.14 -9.60 3.81
C PHE A 29 16.23 -8.51 3.97
N ARG A 30 16.16 -7.42 3.22
CA ARG A 30 17.11 -6.29 3.24
C ARG A 30 16.62 -5.14 4.11
N GLY A 31 15.33 -5.09 4.43
CA GLY A 31 14.77 -4.12 5.36
C GLY A 31 13.37 -3.65 4.99
N ARG A 32 13.01 -2.51 5.58
CA ARG A 32 11.70 -1.85 5.40
C ARG A 32 11.84 -0.70 4.42
N TYR A 33 10.89 -0.59 3.52
CA TYR A 33 10.88 0.40 2.46
C TYR A 33 9.52 1.07 2.36
N HIS A 34 9.53 2.32 1.92
CA HIS A 34 8.33 3.00 1.51
C HIS A 34 8.61 3.88 0.30
N ALA A 35 7.61 4.04 -0.55
CA ALA A 35 7.69 4.90 -1.72
C ALA A 35 6.31 5.34 -2.17
N ARG A 36 6.25 6.48 -2.87
CA ARG A 36 5.07 6.84 -3.64
C ARG A 36 4.90 5.88 -4.81
N ALA A 37 3.68 5.42 -4.97
CA ALA A 37 3.29 4.51 -6.02
C ALA A 37 1.90 4.88 -6.56
N VAL A 38 1.56 4.33 -7.72
CA VAL A 38 0.21 4.41 -8.28
C VAL A 38 -0.37 3.01 -8.31
N VAL A 39 -1.61 2.84 -7.86
CA VAL A 39 -2.28 1.54 -7.93
C VAL A 39 -2.46 1.15 -9.40
N GLU A 40 -1.89 0.03 -9.81
CA GLU A 40 -2.05 -0.50 -11.16
C GLU A 40 -3.26 -1.43 -11.25
N SER A 41 -3.40 -2.33 -10.28
CA SER A 41 -4.54 -3.25 -10.23
C SER A 41 -4.81 -3.69 -8.80
N LEU A 42 -6.07 -4.00 -8.50
CA LEU A 42 -6.50 -4.53 -7.21
C LEU A 42 -6.97 -5.97 -7.39
N ARG A 43 -6.49 -6.84 -6.52
CA ARG A 43 -6.98 -8.20 -6.32
C ARG A 43 -7.64 -8.29 -4.94
N THR A 44 -8.24 -9.44 -4.62
CA THR A 44 -8.95 -9.65 -3.35
C THR A 44 -8.02 -9.51 -2.14
N ASP A 45 -6.79 -9.97 -2.29
CA ASP A 45 -5.76 -10.16 -1.26
C ASP A 45 -4.55 -9.25 -1.47
N VAL A 46 -4.34 -8.72 -2.67
CA VAL A 46 -3.14 -7.94 -3.03
C VAL A 46 -3.48 -6.68 -3.82
N VAL A 47 -2.73 -5.62 -3.59
CA VAL A 47 -2.69 -4.42 -4.44
C VAL A 47 -1.39 -4.42 -5.21
N ARG A 48 -1.49 -4.43 -6.54
CA ARG A 48 -0.32 -4.19 -7.39
C ARG A 48 -0.15 -2.70 -7.58
N VAL A 49 1.01 -2.18 -7.22
CA VAL A 49 1.33 -0.76 -7.36
C VAL A 49 2.56 -0.59 -8.24
N ARG A 50 2.58 0.50 -8.99
CA ARG A 50 3.72 0.94 -9.79
C ARG A 50 4.45 2.05 -9.07
N LEU A 51 5.72 1.82 -8.74
CA LEU A 51 6.54 2.80 -8.04
C LEU A 51 6.75 4.06 -8.90
N VAL A 52 6.58 5.23 -8.30
CA VAL A 52 6.85 6.53 -8.95
C VAL A 52 8.30 6.95 -8.69
N GLU A 53 8.88 6.51 -7.57
CA GLU A 53 10.26 6.76 -7.18
C GLU A 53 11.00 5.46 -6.86
N ALA A 54 12.33 5.48 -6.95
CA ALA A 54 13.15 4.33 -6.60
C ALA A 54 13.21 4.17 -5.07
N ALA A 55 13.09 2.93 -4.60
CA ALA A 55 13.16 2.62 -3.18
C ALA A 55 13.65 1.19 -2.95
N GLY A 56 14.63 1.07 -2.05
CA GLY A 56 15.28 -0.20 -1.75
C GLY A 56 15.88 -0.84 -3.01
N PRO A 57 15.55 -2.11 -3.32
CA PRO A 57 16.04 -2.78 -4.51
C PRO A 57 15.26 -2.45 -5.80
N HIS A 58 14.18 -1.67 -5.73
CA HIS A 58 13.29 -1.42 -6.86
C HIS A 58 13.51 -0.02 -7.46
N ALA A 59 13.61 0.04 -8.78
CA ALA A 59 13.69 1.29 -9.52
C ALA A 59 12.31 1.94 -9.70
N ALA A 60 12.28 3.23 -10.01
CA ALA A 60 11.04 3.90 -10.45
C ALA A 60 10.45 3.17 -11.67
N GLY A 61 9.12 3.01 -11.69
CA GLY A 61 8.38 2.24 -12.68
C GLY A 61 8.27 0.74 -12.37
N SER A 62 8.95 0.24 -11.34
CA SER A 62 8.82 -1.18 -10.94
C SER A 62 7.42 -1.48 -10.42
N LEU A 63 6.95 -2.69 -10.68
CA LEU A 63 5.69 -3.21 -10.15
C LEU A 63 5.97 -4.05 -8.91
N ILE A 64 5.26 -3.76 -7.83
CA ILE A 64 5.32 -4.51 -6.60
C ILE A 64 3.91 -4.89 -6.14
N ASP A 65 3.83 -6.06 -5.53
CA ASP A 65 2.61 -6.64 -5.00
C ASP A 65 2.62 -6.47 -3.47
N ILE A 66 1.65 -5.74 -2.93
CA ILE A 66 1.54 -5.45 -1.50
C ILE A 66 0.22 -6.01 -0.98
N PRO A 67 0.19 -6.73 0.15
CA PRO A 67 -1.05 -7.30 0.66
C PRO A 67 -2.08 -6.22 1.03
N ARG A 68 -3.35 -6.57 0.85
CA ARG A 68 -4.52 -5.80 1.31
C ARG A 68 -4.86 -6.14 2.74
N ILE A 69 -5.65 -5.27 3.39
CA ILE A 69 -6.12 -5.55 4.76
C ILE A 69 -6.94 -6.85 4.87
N SER A 70 -7.53 -7.29 3.75
CA SER A 70 -8.22 -8.57 3.63
C SER A 70 -7.29 -9.79 3.78
N ASP A 71 -6.01 -9.65 3.44
CA ASP A 71 -4.98 -10.68 3.66
C ASP A 71 -4.40 -10.54 5.07
N SER A 72 -5.14 -11.03 6.06
CA SER A 72 -4.73 -10.97 7.47
C SER A 72 -3.47 -11.77 7.80
N GLN A 73 -2.95 -12.59 6.87
CA GLN A 73 -1.71 -13.35 7.08
C GLN A 73 -0.47 -12.54 6.73
N ASN A 74 -0.51 -11.78 5.63
CA ASN A 74 0.65 -11.02 5.14
C ASN A 74 0.55 -9.51 5.38
N TRP A 75 -0.65 -9.00 5.62
CA TRP A 75 -0.87 -7.58 5.89
C TRP A 75 -0.38 -7.18 7.28
N SER A 76 0.32 -6.06 7.34
CA SER A 76 0.68 -5.42 8.61
C SER A 76 0.80 -3.91 8.40
N SER A 77 0.87 -3.15 9.49
CA SER A 77 1.14 -1.71 9.41
C SER A 77 2.46 -1.36 8.72
N GLU A 78 3.38 -2.32 8.63
CA GLU A 78 4.69 -2.17 7.97
C GLU A 78 4.70 -2.76 6.54
N ASN A 79 3.62 -3.44 6.14
CA ASN A 79 3.43 -4.06 4.83
C ASN A 79 2.00 -3.81 4.37
N CYS A 80 1.74 -2.58 3.96
CA CYS A 80 0.42 -2.11 3.59
C CYS A 80 0.49 -0.98 2.55
N VAL A 81 -0.67 -0.70 1.94
CA VAL A 81 -0.86 0.47 1.09
C VAL A 81 -1.67 1.50 1.85
N ARG A 82 -1.23 2.76 1.79
CA ARG A 82 -1.92 3.92 2.36
C ARG A 82 -2.31 4.88 1.26
N LEU A 83 -3.50 5.45 1.34
CA LEU A 83 -3.82 6.60 0.48
C LEU A 83 -2.79 7.70 0.78
N ALA A 84 -2.20 8.27 -0.28
CA ALA A 84 -1.35 9.43 -0.09
C ALA A 84 -2.24 10.52 0.52
N VAL A 85 -2.02 10.86 1.79
CA VAL A 85 -2.79 11.91 2.45
C VAL A 85 -2.53 13.16 1.64
N SER A 86 -3.51 13.59 0.83
CA SER A 86 -3.49 14.92 0.23
C SER A 86 -3.41 15.88 1.39
N GLY A 87 -2.21 16.42 1.63
CA GLY A 87 -2.01 17.50 2.58
C GLY A 87 -2.98 18.61 2.22
N VAL A 88 -3.90 18.88 3.14
CA VAL A 88 -4.66 20.13 3.20
C VAL A 88 -3.87 21.08 4.07
#